data_AF-A0A838FEV2-F1
#
_entry.id   AF-A0A838FEV2-F1
#
_cell.length_a   1.000
_cell.length_b   1.000
_cell.length_c   1.000
_cell.angle_alpha   90.00
_cell.angle_beta   90.00
_cell.angle_gamma   90.00
#
_symmetry.space_group_name_H-M   'P 1'
#
loop_
_entity.id
_entity.type
_entity.pdbx_description
1 polymer ?
#
loop_
_entity_poly.entity_id
_entity_poly.type
_entity_poly.pdbx_seq_one_letter_code
_entity_poly.pdbx_strand_id
1 'polypeptide(L)'
;MTNLQKYIVTLAVLFFPFLGHSQVMMKELLTTNQKGQLDKSVNWTGKKVYYQIKFDSIRTFKYEGKESARHYYTILIADNAGFNNPIRVPSMVRDLVITTYFEIYLNDGIETKTFTLVYDKNNKWYRIKFAPQAGCRREELWKRVNDIRSYEDLLKSMIMQMDNNLKLDCYRGHEAKVILE
;
A
#
# COMPACT_ATOMS: atom_id res chain seq x y z
N MET A 1 32.94 -44.54 -31.40
CA MET A 1 32.14 -43.74 -30.44
C MET A 1 32.68 -42.32 -30.43
N THR A 2 31.99 -41.43 -31.13
CA THR A 2 32.40 -40.04 -31.36
C THR A 2 32.08 -39.17 -30.14
N ASN A 3 33.04 -38.35 -29.73
CA ASN A 3 33.03 -37.46 -28.56
C ASN A 3 31.95 -36.34 -28.59
N LEU A 4 30.94 -36.43 -29.45
CA LEU A 4 29.96 -35.38 -29.71
C LEU A 4 28.70 -35.49 -28.82
N GLN A 5 28.46 -36.64 -28.18
CA GLN A 5 27.25 -36.87 -27.37
C GLN A 5 27.36 -36.42 -25.90
N LYS A 6 28.56 -36.05 -25.41
CA LYS A 6 28.75 -35.64 -24.01
C LYS A 6 28.46 -34.15 -23.75
N TYR A 7 28.27 -33.33 -24.79
CA TYR A 7 28.11 -31.88 -24.64
C TYR A 7 26.66 -31.38 -24.77
N ILE A 8 25.68 -32.26 -24.98
CA ILE A 8 24.26 -31.88 -25.15
C ILE A 8 23.53 -31.72 -23.80
N VAL A 9 24.09 -32.21 -22.69
CA VAL A 9 23.42 -32.20 -21.38
C VAL A 9 23.78 -30.98 -20.51
N THR A 10 24.75 -30.15 -20.92
CA THR A 10 25.24 -29.02 -20.08
C THR A 10 24.78 -27.64 -20.57
N LEU A 11 23.86 -27.57 -21.55
CA LEU A 11 23.36 -26.31 -22.10
C LEU A 11 21.82 -26.19 -22.02
N ALA A 12 21.21 -26.75 -20.97
CA ALA A 12 19.76 -26.64 -20.72
C ALA A 12 19.41 -25.95 -19.38
N VAL A 13 20.42 -25.48 -18.62
CA VAL A 13 20.21 -24.87 -17.28
C VAL A 13 20.32 -23.33 -17.29
N LEU A 14 20.67 -22.71 -18.43
CA LEU A 14 20.86 -21.24 -18.51
C LEU A 14 19.72 -20.47 -19.18
N PHE A 15 18.60 -21.13 -19.49
CA PHE A 15 17.39 -20.49 -19.99
C PHE A 15 16.20 -20.80 -19.08
N PHE A 16 16.28 -20.42 -17.81
CA PHE A 16 15.07 -19.98 -17.13
C PHE A 16 14.81 -18.54 -17.56
N PRO A 17 13.79 -18.27 -18.37
CA PRO A 17 13.36 -16.90 -18.56
C PRO A 17 12.88 -16.39 -17.20
N PHE A 18 13.58 -15.41 -16.64
CA PHE A 18 13.09 -14.55 -15.56
C PHE A 18 11.93 -13.66 -16.06
N LEU A 19 10.94 -14.26 -16.71
CA LEU A 19 9.75 -13.59 -17.23
C LEU A 19 8.56 -14.01 -16.35
N GLY A 20 8.09 -13.10 -15.49
CA GLY A 20 6.71 -13.14 -14.99
C GLY A 20 6.46 -13.13 -13.48
N HIS A 21 7.45 -13.40 -12.62
CA HIS A 21 7.16 -13.59 -11.18
C HIS A 21 6.78 -12.31 -10.42
N SER A 22 7.10 -11.12 -10.93
CA SER A 22 6.77 -9.86 -10.25
C SER A 22 5.26 -9.55 -10.22
N GLN A 23 4.49 -10.01 -11.22
CA GLN A 23 3.06 -9.71 -11.28
C GLN A 23 2.23 -10.68 -10.43
N VAL A 24 2.61 -11.95 -10.39
CA VAL A 24 1.93 -12.98 -9.59
C VAL A 24 2.09 -12.71 -8.09
N MET A 25 3.31 -12.40 -7.65
CA MET A 25 3.60 -12.05 -6.24
C MET A 25 2.80 -10.83 -5.76
N MET A 26 2.66 -9.78 -6.59
CA MET A 26 1.91 -8.58 -6.22
C MET A 26 0.42 -8.86 -6.05
N LYS A 27 -0.16 -9.72 -6.90
CA LYS A 27 -1.59 -10.07 -6.82
C LYS A 27 -1.93 -10.80 -5.51
N GLU A 28 -1.08 -11.73 -5.07
CA GLU A 28 -1.28 -12.43 -3.80
C GLU A 28 -1.14 -11.46 -2.59
N LEU A 29 -0.16 -10.56 -2.66
CA LEU A 29 0.06 -9.54 -1.62
C LEU A 29 -1.10 -8.53 -1.52
N LEU A 30 -1.79 -8.26 -2.63
CA LEU A 30 -3.00 -7.43 -2.64
C LEU A 30 -4.20 -8.13 -1.99
N THR A 31 -4.21 -9.44 -1.83
CA THR A 31 -5.36 -10.17 -1.26
C THR A 31 -5.11 -10.68 0.15
N THR A 32 -4.02 -10.25 0.79
CA THR A 32 -3.60 -10.73 2.10
C THR A 32 -3.58 -9.61 3.13
N ASN A 33 -3.82 -9.99 4.40
CA ASN A 33 -3.66 -9.06 5.51
C ASN A 33 -2.17 -8.77 5.72
N GLN A 34 -1.83 -7.48 5.85
CA GLN A 34 -0.46 -7.05 6.12
C GLN A 34 -0.40 -6.40 7.50
N LYS A 35 0.70 -6.63 8.23
CA LYS A 35 0.93 -6.07 9.56
C LYS A 35 2.34 -5.53 9.67
N GLY A 36 2.53 -4.50 10.49
CA GLY A 36 3.85 -3.99 10.80
C GLY A 36 3.85 -3.04 11.98
N GLN A 37 5.00 -2.42 12.21
CA GLN A 37 5.18 -1.46 13.29
C GLN A 37 6.10 -0.30 12.85
N LEU A 38 5.95 0.84 13.52
CA LEU A 38 6.83 2.00 13.47
C LEU A 38 7.38 2.24 14.87
N ASP A 39 8.69 2.33 15.04
CA ASP A 39 9.31 2.37 16.38
C ASP A 39 9.32 3.77 17.03
N LYS A 40 9.11 4.84 16.26
CA LYS A 40 9.17 6.24 16.73
C LYS A 40 8.06 7.09 16.10
N SER A 41 6.81 6.84 16.49
CA SER A 41 5.68 7.56 15.90
C SER A 41 5.60 9.00 16.40
N VAL A 42 5.37 9.94 15.49
CA VAL A 42 5.14 11.36 15.82
C VAL A 42 3.76 11.56 16.45
N ASN A 43 2.74 10.79 16.04
CA ASN A 43 1.41 10.87 16.62
C ASN A 43 1.29 10.28 18.03
N TRP A 44 2.22 9.41 18.42
CA TRP A 44 2.27 8.79 19.74
C TRP A 44 3.52 9.16 20.54
N THR A 45 4.00 10.40 20.39
CA THR A 45 5.07 10.99 21.24
C THR A 45 6.35 10.13 21.27
N GLY A 46 6.76 9.61 20.11
CA GLY A 46 7.95 8.78 19.95
C GLY A 46 7.78 7.31 20.34
N LYS A 47 6.57 6.88 20.74
CA LYS A 47 6.30 5.47 21.05
C LYS A 47 6.18 4.62 19.79
N LYS A 48 6.28 3.30 19.99
CA LYS A 48 5.98 2.32 18.96
C LYS A 48 4.49 2.32 18.63
N VAL A 49 4.18 2.25 17.34
CA VAL A 49 2.82 2.10 16.81
C VAL A 49 2.77 0.88 15.91
N TYR A 50 1.65 0.17 15.97
CA TYR A 50 1.34 -0.99 15.14
C TYR A 50 0.32 -0.60 14.09
N TYR A 51 0.48 -1.16 12.89
CA TYR A 51 -0.50 -1.02 11.83
C TYR A 51 -0.90 -2.38 11.27
N GLN A 52 -2.14 -2.49 10.82
CA GLN A 52 -2.66 -3.63 10.08
C GLN A 52 -3.46 -3.13 8.88
N ILE A 53 -3.12 -3.58 7.69
CA ILE A 53 -3.91 -3.40 6.48
C ILE A 53 -4.72 -4.68 6.31
N LYS A 54 -5.99 -4.61 6.69
CA LYS A 54 -6.91 -5.75 6.65
C LYS A 54 -7.62 -5.77 5.30
N PHE A 55 -7.42 -6.82 4.54
CA PHE A 55 -8.15 -7.06 3.30
C PHE A 55 -9.63 -7.33 3.61
N ASP A 56 -10.51 -6.63 2.91
CA ASP A 56 -11.96 -6.74 3.09
C ASP A 56 -12.63 -7.41 1.88
N SER A 57 -12.41 -6.90 0.66
CA SER A 57 -13.03 -7.47 -0.54
C SER A 57 -12.35 -7.05 -1.84
N ILE A 58 -12.73 -7.71 -2.95
CA ILE A 58 -12.39 -7.29 -4.32
C ILE A 58 -13.69 -7.02 -5.06
N ARG A 59 -13.74 -5.93 -5.83
CA ARG A 59 -14.77 -5.72 -6.84
C ARG A 59 -14.15 -5.67 -8.22
N THR A 60 -14.70 -6.47 -9.11
CA THR A 60 -14.32 -6.53 -10.52
C THR A 60 -15.39 -5.82 -11.34
N PHE A 61 -14.97 -4.99 -12.29
CA PHE A 61 -15.84 -4.30 -13.23
C PHE A 61 -15.21 -4.29 -14.61
N LYS A 62 -16.03 -4.17 -15.65
CA LYS A 62 -15.56 -4.00 -17.03
C LYS A 62 -15.52 -2.52 -17.38
N TYR A 63 -14.38 -2.05 -17.83
CA TYR A 63 -14.20 -0.71 -18.38
C TYR A 63 -13.61 -0.83 -19.78
N GLU A 64 -14.30 -0.30 -20.79
CA GLU A 64 -13.89 -0.40 -22.21
C GLU A 64 -13.57 -1.84 -22.65
N GLY A 65 -14.36 -2.81 -22.20
CA GLY A 65 -14.17 -4.23 -22.52
C GLY A 65 -13.01 -4.92 -21.79
N LYS A 66 -12.25 -4.20 -20.96
CA LYS A 66 -11.18 -4.76 -20.12
C LYS A 66 -11.67 -4.96 -18.69
N GLU A 67 -11.24 -6.06 -18.10
CA GLU A 67 -11.50 -6.35 -16.68
C GLU A 67 -10.59 -5.49 -15.80
N SER A 68 -11.18 -4.81 -14.82
CA SER A 68 -10.48 -4.01 -13.83
C SER A 68 -10.94 -4.42 -12.43
N ALA A 69 -10.02 -4.45 -11.48
CA ALA A 69 -10.29 -4.81 -10.09
C ALA A 69 -9.95 -3.64 -9.15
N ARG A 70 -10.79 -3.46 -8.14
CA ARG A 70 -10.53 -2.62 -6.96
C ARG A 70 -10.46 -3.52 -5.74
N HIS A 71 -9.41 -3.39 -4.96
CA HIS A 71 -9.23 -4.13 -3.71
C HIS A 71 -9.53 -3.17 -2.57
N TYR A 72 -10.39 -3.57 -1.64
CA TYR A 72 -10.79 -2.75 -0.50
C TYR A 72 -10.17 -3.29 0.77
N TYR A 73 -9.72 -2.37 1.62
CA TYR A 73 -9.06 -2.68 2.89
C TYR A 73 -9.47 -1.69 3.98
N THR A 74 -9.31 -2.14 5.21
CA THR A 74 -9.36 -1.29 6.39
C THR A 74 -7.96 -1.22 6.99
N ILE A 75 -7.40 -0.01 7.08
CA ILE A 75 -6.14 0.25 7.77
C ILE A 75 -6.45 0.51 9.25
N LEU A 76 -5.85 -0.28 10.13
CA LEU A 76 -5.91 -0.13 11.58
C LEU A 76 -4.56 0.42 12.05
N ILE A 77 -4.58 1.46 12.89
CA ILE A 77 -3.37 2.04 13.49
C ILE A 77 -3.60 2.20 15.00
N ALA A 78 -2.72 1.63 15.82
CA ALA A 78 -2.84 1.65 17.28
C ALA A 78 -1.48 1.63 17.99
N ASP A 79 -1.43 2.04 19.25
CA ASP A 79 -0.24 1.96 20.12
C ASP A 79 0.00 0.57 20.71
N ASN A 80 -0.88 -0.39 20.42
CA ASN A 80 -0.83 -1.74 20.95
C ASN A 80 -1.07 -2.76 19.84
N ALA A 81 -0.39 -3.91 19.92
CA ALA A 81 -0.47 -4.97 18.92
C ALA A 81 -1.84 -5.67 18.87
N GLY A 82 -2.65 -5.53 19.93
CA GLY A 82 -4.03 -6.02 19.98
C GLY A 82 -5.01 -5.17 19.19
N PHE A 83 -4.59 -3.99 18.71
CA PHE A 83 -5.44 -3.01 18.03
C PHE A 83 -6.67 -2.63 18.87
N ASN A 84 -6.49 -2.46 20.18
CA ASN A 84 -7.53 -1.90 21.06
C ASN A 84 -7.74 -0.42 20.68
N ASN A 85 -8.99 -0.02 20.40
CA ASN A 85 -9.37 1.33 19.97
C ASN A 85 -8.50 1.92 18.85
N PRO A 86 -8.37 1.23 17.70
CA PRO A 86 -7.51 1.66 16.62
C PRO A 86 -8.14 2.85 15.89
N ILE A 87 -7.31 3.68 15.28
CA ILE A 87 -7.76 4.52 14.18
C ILE A 87 -8.08 3.58 13.01
N ARG A 88 -9.29 3.66 12.47
CA ARG A 88 -9.79 2.82 11.39
C ARG A 88 -9.95 3.69 10.15
N VAL A 89 -9.17 3.40 9.12
CA VAL A 89 -9.18 4.18 7.89
C VAL A 89 -9.50 3.26 6.72
N PRO A 90 -10.69 3.41 6.12
CA PRO A 90 -11.03 2.68 4.91
C PRO A 90 -10.11 3.08 3.76
N SER A 91 -9.83 2.12 2.89
CA SER A 91 -8.92 2.32 1.77
C SER A 91 -9.25 1.42 0.59
N MET A 92 -8.77 1.81 -0.58
CA MET A 92 -8.92 1.09 -1.82
C MET A 92 -7.61 1.10 -2.58
N VAL A 93 -7.26 -0.02 -3.20
CA VAL A 93 -6.13 -0.14 -4.13
C VAL A 93 -6.63 -0.44 -5.53
N ARG A 94 -6.18 0.38 -6.49
CA ARG A 94 -6.32 0.13 -7.92
C ARG A 94 -4.97 -0.21 -8.50
N ASP A 95 -4.82 -1.45 -8.92
CA ASP A 95 -3.57 -1.95 -9.48
C ASP A 95 -3.62 -1.96 -11.01
N LEU A 96 -2.91 -1.03 -11.65
CA LEU A 96 -2.77 -0.97 -13.10
C LEU A 96 -1.43 -1.58 -13.53
N VAL A 97 -1.24 -1.75 -14.84
CA VAL A 97 -0.03 -2.38 -15.39
C VAL A 97 1.25 -1.68 -14.93
N ILE A 98 1.29 -0.34 -14.99
CA ILE A 98 2.49 0.45 -14.68
C ILE A 98 2.38 1.16 -13.32
N THR A 99 1.17 1.41 -12.84
CA THR A 99 0.93 2.24 -11.66
C THR A 99 0.00 1.56 -10.68
N THR A 100 0.31 1.64 -9.40
CA THR A 100 -0.62 1.26 -8.32
C THR A 100 -1.08 2.53 -7.61
N TYR A 101 -2.39 2.68 -7.45
CA TYR A 101 -3.00 3.75 -6.67
C TYR A 101 -3.49 3.19 -5.35
N PHE A 102 -3.08 3.81 -4.25
CA PHE A 102 -3.68 3.58 -2.94
C PHE A 102 -4.48 4.83 -2.58
N GLU A 103 -5.75 4.66 -2.34
CA GLU A 103 -6.67 5.70 -1.91
C GLU A 103 -7.09 5.40 -0.47
N ILE A 104 -6.81 6.32 0.44
CA ILE A 104 -7.10 6.20 1.87
C ILE A 104 -8.07 7.32 2.23
N TYR A 105 -9.24 6.95 2.73
CA TYR A 105 -10.34 7.88 2.96
C TYR A 105 -10.32 8.37 4.41
N LEU A 106 -9.82 9.59 4.61
CA LEU A 106 -9.65 10.21 5.92
C LEU A 106 -10.84 11.12 6.22
N ASN A 107 -11.65 10.76 7.21
CA ASN A 107 -12.82 11.51 7.66
C ASN A 107 -12.54 12.09 9.05
N ASP A 108 -12.70 13.39 9.22
CA ASP A 108 -12.51 14.09 10.51
C ASP A 108 -13.83 14.34 11.26
N GLY A 109 -14.94 13.76 10.78
CA GLY A 109 -16.29 13.97 11.29
C GLY A 109 -17.05 15.10 10.59
N ILE A 110 -16.36 15.95 9.81
CA ILE A 110 -16.96 17.05 9.04
C ILE A 110 -16.89 16.73 7.55
N GLU A 111 -15.71 16.39 7.04
CA GLU A 111 -15.48 16.08 5.63
C GLU A 111 -14.56 14.88 5.44
N THR A 112 -14.78 14.14 4.35
CA THR A 112 -13.88 13.06 3.94
C THR A 112 -12.95 13.56 2.82
N LYS A 113 -11.65 13.39 3.00
CA LYS A 113 -10.64 13.63 1.96
C LYS A 113 -9.84 12.38 1.65
N THR A 114 -9.42 12.25 0.40
CA THR A 114 -8.70 11.07 -0.07
C THR A 114 -7.20 11.32 -0.11
N PHE A 115 -6.47 10.67 0.79
CA PHE A 115 -5.02 10.54 0.70
C PHE A 115 -4.69 9.57 -0.43
N THR A 116 -4.02 10.04 -1.48
CA THR A 116 -3.70 9.21 -2.64
C THR A 116 -2.20 9.00 -2.77
N LEU A 117 -1.75 7.75 -2.65
CA LEU A 117 -0.39 7.35 -3.01
C LEU A 117 -0.39 6.81 -4.44
N VAL A 118 0.49 7.35 -5.27
CA VAL A 118 0.70 6.91 -6.66
C VAL A 118 2.08 6.28 -6.76
N TYR A 119 2.12 4.95 -6.94
CA TYR A 119 3.34 4.16 -7.07
C TYR A 119 3.61 3.79 -8.54
N ASP A 120 4.78 4.15 -9.05
CA ASP A 120 5.29 3.75 -10.37
C ASP A 120 6.10 2.46 -10.22
N LYS A 121 5.59 1.36 -10.81
CA LYS A 121 6.20 0.03 -10.71
C LYS A 121 7.51 -0.10 -11.50
N ASN A 122 7.63 0.65 -12.60
CA ASN A 122 8.80 0.56 -13.48
C ASN A 122 10.00 1.25 -12.85
N ASN A 123 9.77 2.48 -12.38
CA ASN A 123 10.81 3.34 -11.82
C ASN A 123 10.91 3.20 -10.29
N LYS A 124 10.06 2.38 -9.67
CA LYS A 124 10.05 2.04 -8.24
C LYS A 124 10.08 3.27 -7.32
N TRP A 125 9.24 4.25 -7.62
CA TRP A 125 9.06 5.44 -6.78
C TRP A 125 7.58 5.67 -6.50
N TYR A 126 7.26 6.38 -5.43
CA TYR A 126 5.90 6.87 -5.21
C TYR A 126 5.88 8.35 -4.82
N ARG A 127 4.70 8.96 -5.02
CA ARG A 127 4.37 10.28 -4.47
C ARG A 127 2.99 10.26 -3.83
N ILE A 128 2.78 11.16 -2.89
CA ILE A 128 1.48 11.38 -2.26
C ILE A 128 0.84 12.63 -2.85
N LYS A 129 -0.45 12.54 -3.12
CA LYS A 129 -1.32 13.66 -3.47
C LYS A 129 -2.38 13.75 -2.37
N PHE A 130 -2.23 14.70 -1.47
CA PHE A 130 -3.19 14.91 -0.39
C PHE A 130 -3.12 16.34 0.16
N ALA A 131 -4.29 16.94 0.38
CA ALA A 131 -4.45 18.16 1.13
C ALA A 131 -5.26 17.84 2.40
N PRO A 132 -4.63 17.77 3.59
CA PRO A 132 -5.34 17.45 4.83
C PRO A 132 -6.45 18.46 5.16
N GLN A 133 -7.41 18.05 5.99
CA GLN A 133 -8.37 18.95 6.62
C GLN A 133 -7.65 20.02 7.46
N ALA A 134 -8.30 21.18 7.61
CA ALA A 134 -7.74 22.29 8.37
C ALA A 134 -7.41 21.84 9.81
N GLY A 135 -6.23 22.19 10.31
CA GLY A 135 -5.76 21.79 11.64
C GLY A 135 -5.20 20.37 11.76
N CYS A 136 -5.45 19.48 10.79
CA CYS A 136 -5.00 18.07 10.81
C CYS A 136 -3.63 17.83 10.16
N ARG A 137 -3.01 18.87 9.61
CA ARG A 137 -1.66 18.84 9.05
C ARG A 137 -0.62 19.13 10.13
N ARG A 138 0.56 18.47 10.07
CA ARG A 138 1.71 18.77 10.93
C ARG A 138 2.64 19.80 10.27
N GLU A 139 3.30 19.47 9.16
CA GLU A 139 4.08 20.38 8.30
C GLU A 139 4.23 19.70 6.91
N GLU A 140 4.46 20.45 5.82
CA GLU A 140 4.53 19.85 4.47
C GLU A 140 5.87 19.14 4.22
N LEU A 141 5.87 17.82 4.26
CA LEU A 141 6.99 17.00 3.80
C LEU A 141 6.50 15.82 2.96
N TRP A 142 5.51 16.05 2.08
CA TRP A 142 5.15 15.08 1.05
C TRP A 142 6.31 14.88 0.09
N LYS A 143 7.26 14.04 0.48
CA LYS A 143 8.44 13.75 -0.32
C LYS A 143 8.11 12.61 -1.26
N ARG A 144 8.51 12.77 -2.53
CA ARG A 144 8.67 11.63 -3.43
C ARG A 144 9.70 10.69 -2.81
N VAL A 145 9.36 9.41 -2.71
CA VAL A 145 10.30 8.37 -2.26
C VAL A 145 10.68 7.55 -3.46
N ASN A 146 11.98 7.34 -3.64
CA ASN A 146 12.55 6.55 -4.73
C ASN A 146 13.14 5.24 -4.16
N ASP A 147 13.49 4.31 -5.05
CA ASP A 147 14.10 3.02 -4.71
C ASP A 147 13.26 2.16 -3.75
N ILE A 148 11.96 2.04 -4.02
CA ILE A 148 11.08 1.12 -3.29
C ILE A 148 11.47 -0.31 -3.62
N ARG A 149 11.94 -1.06 -2.62
CA ARG A 149 12.54 -2.38 -2.84
C ARG A 149 11.56 -3.54 -2.74
N SER A 150 10.48 -3.35 -1.99
CA SER A 150 9.43 -4.36 -1.83
C SER A 150 8.06 -3.72 -1.57
N TYR A 151 7.02 -4.53 -1.60
CA TYR A 151 5.67 -4.09 -1.28
C TYR A 151 5.53 -3.72 0.21
N GLU A 152 6.18 -4.48 1.09
CA GLU A 152 6.23 -4.19 2.53
C GLU A 152 6.92 -2.85 2.81
N ASP A 153 7.99 -2.54 2.08
CA ASP A 153 8.68 -1.25 2.14
C ASP A 153 7.74 -0.11 1.68
N LEU A 154 7.00 -0.31 0.58
CA LEU A 154 5.99 0.63 0.11
C LEU A 154 4.92 0.91 1.18
N LEU A 155 4.33 -0.14 1.76
CA LEU A 155 3.28 -0.03 2.77
C LEU A 155 3.80 0.63 4.05
N LYS A 156 4.98 0.21 4.54
CA LYS A 156 5.60 0.81 5.72
C LYS A 156 5.89 2.30 5.49
N SER A 157 6.43 2.63 4.32
CA SER A 157 6.75 4.01 3.93
C SER A 157 5.50 4.87 3.83
N MET A 158 4.39 4.32 3.30
CA MET A 158 3.08 4.99 3.28
C MET A 158 2.58 5.33 4.68
N ILE A 159 2.58 4.37 5.62
CA ILE A 159 2.15 4.61 7.01
C ILE A 159 3.08 5.62 7.69
N MET A 160 4.39 5.56 7.43
CA MET A 160 5.35 6.54 7.95
C MET A 160 5.09 7.97 7.44
N GLN A 161 4.75 8.13 6.16
CA GLN A 161 4.38 9.44 5.61
C GLN A 161 3.09 9.97 6.24
N MET A 162 2.08 9.11 6.46
CA MET A 162 0.87 9.51 7.18
C MET A 162 1.20 9.95 8.61
N ASP A 163 2.00 9.17 9.34
CA ASP A 163 2.37 9.47 10.72
C ASP A 163 3.14 10.79 10.85
N ASN A 164 4.08 11.05 9.94
CA ASN A 164 4.90 12.26 10.00
C ASN A 164 4.15 13.54 9.58
N ASN A 165 3.23 13.43 8.61
CA ASN A 165 2.62 14.60 7.99
C ASN A 165 1.22 14.92 8.52
N LEU A 166 0.54 13.94 9.16
CA LEU A 166 -0.84 14.09 9.66
C LEU A 166 -0.90 14.02 11.18
N LYS A 167 -1.87 14.74 11.76
CA LYS A 167 -2.35 14.54 13.12
C LYS A 167 -3.41 13.45 13.09
N LEU A 168 -3.00 12.20 13.24
CA LEU A 168 -3.87 11.04 13.04
C LEU A 168 -5.08 11.02 13.99
N ASP A 169 -4.96 11.61 15.19
CA ASP A 169 -6.09 11.73 16.12
C ASP A 169 -7.28 12.53 15.57
N CYS A 170 -7.09 13.37 14.54
CA CYS A 170 -8.22 13.98 13.82
C CYS A 170 -9.21 12.97 13.26
N TYR A 171 -8.76 11.75 12.96
CA TYR A 171 -9.53 10.72 12.29
C TYR A 171 -9.98 9.61 13.24
N ARG A 172 -9.70 9.75 14.54
CA ARG A 172 -10.05 8.76 15.55
C ARG A 172 -11.57 8.76 15.77
N GLY A 173 -12.20 7.59 15.64
CA GLY A 173 -13.64 7.44 15.83
C GLY A 173 -14.50 7.94 14.65
N HIS A 174 -13.88 8.40 13.56
CA HIS A 174 -14.56 8.93 12.39
C HIS A 174 -14.22 8.08 11.16
N GLU A 175 -15.02 7.04 10.91
CA GLU A 175 -14.82 6.16 9.75
C GLU A 175 -15.49 6.77 8.51
N ALA A 176 -14.75 6.87 7.40
CA ALA A 176 -15.32 7.29 6.13
C ALA A 176 -16.30 6.23 5.59
N LYS A 177 -17.39 6.64 4.95
CA LYS A 177 -18.20 5.71 4.15
C LYS A 177 -17.57 5.60 2.77
N VAL A 178 -16.98 4.46 2.46
CA VAL A 178 -16.55 4.17 1.07
C VAL A 178 -17.81 3.84 0.29
N ILE A 179 -18.27 4.78 -0.53
CA ILE A 179 -19.39 4.53 -1.44
C ILE A 179 -18.88 3.60 -2.52
N LEU A 180 -19.34 2.35 -2.46
CA LEU A 180 -19.00 1.32 -3.43
C LEU A 180 -19.90 1.47 -4.65
N GLU A 181 -19.68 2.50 -5.46
CA GLU A 181 -20.30 2.65 -6.78
C GLU A 181 -19.81 1.57 -7.75
#